data_AF-A0A955K837-F1
#
_entry.id   AF-A0A955K837-F1
#
_cell.length_a   1.000
_cell.length_b   1.000
_cell.length_c   1.000
_cell.angle_alpha   90.00
_cell.angle_beta   90.00
_cell.angle_gamma   90.00
#
_symmetry.space_group_name_H-M   'P 1'
#
loop_
_entity.id
_entity.type
_entity.pdbx_description
1 polymer ?
#
loop_
_entity_poly.entity_id
_entity_poly.type
_entity_poly.pdbx_seq_one_letter_code
_entity_poly.pdbx_strand_id
1 'polypeptide(L)'
;MPVGKHTDPTIKLEIINKIRNQGMSVIDASTQYDVNAKTIYRWLKEGVMNSDRNLILENNKLKKELEQAYRLLGRATAEMQKSKN
;
A
#
# COMPACT_ATOMS: atom_id res chain seq x y z
N MET A 1 -4.11 -26.71 19.01
CA MET A 1 -3.31 -25.48 18.86
C MET A 1 -4.13 -24.31 19.37
N PRO A 2 -3.61 -23.43 20.23
CA PRO A 2 -4.34 -22.22 20.61
C PRO A 2 -4.54 -21.34 19.38
N VAL A 3 -5.79 -21.03 19.07
CA VAL A 3 -6.15 -20.10 17.99
C VAL A 3 -5.91 -18.69 18.52
N GLY A 4 -5.11 -17.89 17.81
CA GLY A 4 -4.84 -16.51 18.24
C GLY A 4 -6.14 -15.72 18.37
N LYS A 5 -6.24 -14.84 19.38
CA LYS A 5 -7.39 -13.93 19.55
C LYS A 5 -7.68 -13.23 18.21
N HIS A 6 -8.89 -13.39 17.68
CA HIS A 6 -9.32 -12.70 16.47
C HIS A 6 -9.56 -11.23 16.85
N THR A 7 -8.67 -10.34 16.41
CA THR A 7 -8.88 -8.90 16.57
C THR A 7 -9.68 -8.37 15.40
N ASP A 8 -10.71 -7.58 15.68
CA ASP A 8 -11.49 -6.87 14.66
C ASP A 8 -10.55 -6.06 13.74
N PRO A 9 -10.69 -6.19 12.41
CA PRO A 9 -9.91 -5.41 11.43
C PRO A 9 -9.96 -3.90 11.67
N THR A 10 -11.08 -3.38 12.17
CA THR A 10 -11.32 -1.96 12.46
C THR A 10 -10.43 -1.49 13.62
N ILE A 11 -10.36 -2.29 14.69
CA ILE A 11 -9.52 -2.01 15.86
C ILE A 11 -8.04 -2.08 15.46
N LYS A 12 -7.66 -3.06 14.63
CA LYS A 12 -6.30 -3.13 14.07
C LYS A 12 -5.91 -1.85 13.32
N LEU A 13 -6.79 -1.33 12.46
CA LEU A 13 -6.56 -0.10 11.71
C LEU A 13 -6.42 1.12 12.63
N GLU A 14 -7.30 1.23 13.62
CA GLU A 14 -7.25 2.31 14.62
C GLU A 14 -5.91 2.30 15.38
N ILE A 15 -5.51 1.14 15.92
CA ILE A 15 -4.24 0.99 16.66
C ILE A 15 -3.05 1.41 15.79
N ILE A 16 -2.98 0.93 14.54
CA ILE A 16 -1.90 1.29 13.61
C ILE A 16 -1.88 2.80 13.36
N ASN A 17 -3.05 3.43 13.18
CA ASN A 17 -3.16 4.87 12.95
C ASN A 17 -2.68 5.68 14.17
N LYS A 18 -3.11 5.31 15.38
CA LYS A 18 -2.66 5.99 16.62
C LYS A 18 -1.15 5.88 16.82
N ILE A 19 -0.57 4.72 16.54
CA ILE A 19 0.88 4.52 16.67
C ILE A 19 1.66 5.33 15.62
N ARG A 20 1.26 5.25 14.33
CA ARG A 20 2.02 5.89 13.24
C ARG A 20 1.84 7.39 13.17
N ASN A 21 0.63 7.89 13.43
CA ASN A 21 0.26 9.27 13.14
C ASN A 21 0.05 10.13 14.41
N GLN A 22 -0.25 9.50 15.56
CA GLN A 22 -0.51 10.21 16.82
C GLN A 22 0.60 10.01 17.87
N GLY A 23 1.65 9.24 17.54
CA GLY A 23 2.81 9.03 18.42
C GLY A 23 2.54 8.13 19.63
N MET A 24 1.43 7.38 19.65
CA MET A 24 1.13 6.42 20.71
C MET A 24 2.18 5.30 20.75
N SER A 25 2.67 4.94 21.95
CA SER A 25 3.61 3.83 22.07
C SER A 25 2.92 2.49 21.89
N VAL A 26 3.66 1.48 21.41
CA VAL A 26 3.14 0.11 21.25
C VAL A 26 2.70 -0.48 22.59
N ILE A 27 3.36 -0.10 23.69
CA ILE A 27 3.03 -0.56 25.05
C ILE A 27 1.70 0.02 25.51
N ASP A 28 1.48 1.32 25.29
CA ASP A 28 0.22 1.98 25.65
C ASP A 28 -0.95 1.41 24.85
N ALA A 29 -0.76 1.22 23.55
CA ALA A 29 -1.75 0.56 22.69
C ALA A 29 -2.01 -0.89 23.12
N SER A 30 -0.98 -1.62 23.54
CA SER A 30 -1.11 -3.00 24.00
C SER A 30 -2.00 -3.08 25.24
N THR A 31 -1.77 -2.19 26.21
CA THR A 31 -2.56 -2.10 27.44
C THR A 31 -3.98 -1.60 27.17
N GLN A 32 -4.13 -0.55 26.36
CA GLN A 32 -5.42 0.09 26.12
C GLN A 32 -6.40 -0.81 25.37
N TYR A 33 -5.91 -1.62 24.43
CA TYR A 33 -6.75 -2.44 23.55
C TYR A 33 -6.73 -3.95 23.88
N ASP A 34 -6.04 -4.37 24.96
CA ASP A 34 -5.82 -5.78 25.33
C ASP A 34 -5.27 -6.64 24.17
N VAL A 35 -4.36 -6.05 23.39
CA VAL A 35 -3.68 -6.73 22.28
C VAL A 35 -2.23 -6.95 22.67
N ASN A 36 -1.72 -8.17 22.50
CA ASN A 36 -0.30 -8.44 22.76
C ASN A 36 0.62 -7.56 21.90
N ALA A 37 1.59 -6.88 22.53
CA ALA A 37 2.55 -6.03 21.86
C ALA A 37 3.26 -6.71 20.66
N LYS A 38 3.58 -8.02 20.75
CA LYS A 38 4.17 -8.78 19.64
C LYS A 38 3.26 -8.81 18.42
N THR A 39 1.95 -8.91 18.61
CA THR A 39 0.95 -8.87 17.54
C THR A 39 0.93 -7.50 16.87
N ILE A 40 1.00 -6.42 17.65
CA ILE A 40 1.06 -5.04 17.13
C ILE A 40 2.33 -4.83 16.29
N TYR A 41 3.50 -5.26 16.79
CA TYR A 41 4.75 -5.21 16.01
C TYR A 41 4.65 -6.00 14.70
N ARG A 42 4.00 -7.17 14.70
CA ARG A 42 3.76 -7.95 13.48
C ARG A 42 2.91 -7.16 12.47
N TRP A 43 1.82 -6.53 12.91
CA TRP A 43 0.97 -5.71 12.03
C TRP A 43 1.71 -4.50 11.46
N LEU A 44 2.52 -3.83 12.28
CA LEU A 44 3.33 -2.70 11.82
C LEU A 44 4.32 -3.14 10.73
N LYS A 45 4.93 -4.32 10.88
CA LYS A 45 5.82 -4.94 9.89
C LYS A 45 5.08 -5.34 8.61
N GLU A 46 3.94 -6.02 8.72
CA GLU A 46 3.10 -6.42 7.58
C GLU A 46 2.61 -5.21 6.77
N GLY A 47 2.25 -4.11 7.44
CA GLY A 47 1.84 -2.87 6.78
C GLY A 47 2.93 -2.25 5.92
N VAL A 48 4.21 -2.45 6.25
CA VAL A 48 5.35 -2.00 5.41
C VAL A 48 5.49 -2.91 4.18
N MET A 49 5.48 -4.23 4.38
CA MET A 49 5.65 -5.21 3.31
C MET A 49 4.53 -5.15 2.25
N ASN A 50 3.29 -4.86 2.66
CA ASN A 50 2.17 -4.66 1.73
C ASN A 50 2.28 -3.35 0.94
N SER A 51 2.89 -2.31 1.53
CA SER A 51 3.13 -1.04 0.85
C SER A 51 4.14 -1.23 -0.29
N ASP A 52 5.22 -1.96 -0.06
CA ASP A 52 6.25 -2.23 -1.09
C ASP A 52 5.70 -3.07 -2.25
N ARG A 53 4.90 -4.10 -1.95
CA ARG A 53 4.23 -4.90 -2.99
C ARG A 53 3.24 -4.06 -3.82
N ASN A 54 2.54 -3.11 -3.19
CA ASN A 54 1.63 -2.20 -3.88
C ASN A 54 2.39 -1.26 -4.83
N LEU A 55 3.49 -0.68 -4.36
CA LEU A 55 4.35 0.20 -5.17
C LEU A 55 4.91 -0.50 -6.42
N ILE A 56 5.27 -1.78 -6.33
CA ILE A 56 5.77 -2.55 -7.49
C ILE A 56 4.67 -2.74 -8.54
N LEU A 57 3.45 -3.11 -8.11
CA LEU A 57 2.32 -3.31 -9.01
C LEU A 57 1.90 -1.99 -9.68
N GLU A 58 1.84 -0.91 -8.91
CA GLU A 58 1.52 0.42 -9.41
C GLU A 58 2.57 0.92 -10.41
N ASN A 59 3.86 0.75 -10.12
CA ASN A 59 4.94 1.08 -11.07
C ASN A 59 4.83 0.31 -12.38
N ASN A 60 4.51 -0.99 -12.33
CA ASN A 60 4.36 -1.80 -13.54
C ASN A 60 3.15 -1.36 -14.36
N LYS A 61 2.05 -0.99 -13.70
CA LYS A 61 0.87 -0.42 -14.37
C LYS A 61 1.22 0.91 -15.05
N LEU A 62 1.88 1.82 -14.36
CA LEU A 62 2.31 3.12 -14.90
C LEU A 62 3.25 2.96 -16.11
N LYS A 63 4.22 2.04 -16.05
CA LYS A 63 5.10 1.74 -17.19
C LYS A 63 4.32 1.28 -18.42
N LYS A 64 3.30 0.44 -18.23
CA LYS A 64 2.44 -0.04 -19.32
C LYS A 64 1.59 1.08 -19.91
N GLU A 65 1.02 1.94 -19.08
CA GLU A 65 0.25 3.11 -19.53
C GLU A 65 1.12 4.10 -20.31
N LEU A 66 2.35 4.33 -19.84
CA LEU A 66 3.33 5.18 -20.53
C LEU A 66 3.71 4.61 -21.91
N GLU A 67 3.94 3.29 -22.00
CA GLU A 67 4.23 2.63 -23.29
C GLU A 67 3.06 2.76 -24.28
N GLN A 68 1.82 2.60 -23.79
CA GLN A 68 0.62 2.78 -24.61
C GLN A 68 0.49 4.22 -25.13
N ALA A 69 0.74 5.21 -24.27
CA ALA A 69 0.72 6.62 -24.65
C ALA A 69 1.76 6.91 -25.74
N TYR A 70 3.00 6.43 -25.60
CA TYR A 70 4.03 6.59 -26.63
C TYR A 70 3.64 5.94 -27.96
N ARG A 71 3.00 4.77 -27.94
CA ARG A 71 2.52 4.10 -29.17
C ARG A 71 1.44 4.93 -29.87
N LEU A 72 0.50 5.51 -29.13
CA LEU A 72 -0.54 6.38 -29.69
C LEU A 72 0.05 7.67 -30.28
N LEU A 73 0.95 8.32 -29.55
CA LEU A 73 1.65 9.52 -30.02
C LEU A 73 2.45 9.24 -31.30
N GLY A 74 3.14 8.10 -31.38
CA GLY A 74 3.88 7.70 -32.57
C GLY A 74 2.98 7.54 -33.79
N ARG A 75 1.80 6.90 -33.63
CA ARG A 75 0.81 6.76 -34.71
C ARG A 75 0.26 8.11 -35.16
N ALA A 76 -0.17 8.95 -34.22
CA ALA A 76 -0.70 10.27 -34.52
C ALA A 76 0.33 11.16 -35.24
N THR A 77 1.59 11.12 -34.79
CA THR A 77 2.68 11.87 -35.43
C THR A 77 2.93 11.37 -36.86
N ALA A 78 2.91 10.05 -37.08
CA ALA A 78 3.09 9.47 -38.40
C ALA A 78 1.94 9.84 -39.37
N GLU A 79 0.69 9.83 -38.89
CA GLU A 79 -0.48 10.28 -39.66
C GLU A 79 -0.38 11.77 -40.04
N MET A 80 0.02 12.62 -39.09
CA MET A 80 0.20 14.05 -39.34
C MET A 80 1.32 14.34 -40.35
N GLN A 81 2.41 13.57 -40.34
CA GLN A 81 3.47 13.68 -41.34
C GLN A 81 2.98 13.23 -42.73
N LYS A 82 2.21 12.13 -42.81
CA LYS A 82 1.63 11.67 -44.08
C LYS A 82 0.64 12.66 -44.68
N SER A 83 -0.16 13.34 -43.87
CA SER A 83 -1.13 14.34 -44.34
C SER A 83 -0.48 15.63 -44.87
N LYS A 84 0.82 15.86 -44.58
CA LYS A 84 1.55 17.05 -45.03
C LYS A 84 2.23 16.89 -46.40
N ASN A 85 2.33 15.65 -46.90
CA ASN A 85 2.84 15.31 -48.22
C ASN A 85 1.69 15.00 -49.17
#